data_AF-A0A1L9BUA6-F1
#
_entry.id   AF-A0A1L9BUA6-F1
#
_cell.length_a   1.000
_cell.length_b   1.000
_cell.length_c   1.000
_cell.angle_alpha   90.00
_cell.angle_beta   90.00
_cell.angle_gamma   90.00
#
_symmetry.space_group_name_H-M   'P 1'
#
loop_
_entity.id
_entity.type
_entity.pdbx_description
1 polymer ?
#
loop_
_entity_poly.entity_id
_entity_poly.type
_entity_poly.pdbx_seq_one_letter_code
_entity_poly.pdbx_strand_id
1 'polypeptide(L)'
;MTTLNNIPTRNAADRTPSGVRERFALFAEWTGAPLFPFEDMTEGPDSDRTFSTSFLRYCADYGMSIDWVWLGDERSLVLEAFYKAQEEAQ
;
A
#
# COMPACT_ATOMS: atom_id res chain seq x y z
N MET A 1 -34.27 11.37 26.52
CA MET A 1 -32.85 11.64 26.21
C MET A 1 -32.18 10.29 26.01
N THR A 2 -32.05 9.83 24.77
CA THR A 2 -31.43 8.54 24.46
C THR A 2 -29.99 8.80 24.10
N THR A 3 -29.07 8.32 24.94
CA THR A 3 -27.62 8.41 24.77
C THR A 3 -27.25 7.67 23.48
N LEU A 4 -26.75 8.41 22.49
CA LEU A 4 -26.23 7.82 21.25
C LEU A 4 -25.00 6.98 21.60
N ASN A 5 -25.11 5.70 21.27
CA ASN A 5 -24.12 4.67 21.48
C ASN A 5 -22.74 5.13 20.98
N ASN A 6 -21.74 4.85 21.81
CA ASN A 6 -20.33 4.85 21.48
C ASN A 6 -20.13 3.95 20.25
N ILE A 7 -20.15 4.53 19.04
CA ILE A 7 -19.75 3.81 17.83
C ILE A 7 -18.24 3.65 17.98
N PRO A 8 -17.70 2.42 18.05
CA PRO A 8 -16.26 2.25 18.04
C PRO A 8 -15.78 2.85 16.71
N THR A 9 -15.03 3.95 16.80
CA THR A 9 -14.30 4.49 15.66
C THR A 9 -13.34 3.39 15.23
N ARG A 10 -13.72 2.66 14.17
CA ARG A 10 -12.85 1.72 13.44
C ARG A 10 -11.46 2.34 13.40
N ASN A 11 -10.46 1.60 13.88
CA ASN A 11 -9.07 2.04 13.86
C ASN A 11 -8.75 2.54 12.45
N ALA A 12 -7.94 3.60 12.31
CA ALA A 12 -7.56 4.14 10.99
C ALA A 12 -6.90 3.11 10.03
N ALA A 13 -6.56 1.93 10.55
CA ALA A 13 -6.15 0.72 9.84
C ALA A 13 -7.27 -0.02 9.08
N ASP A 14 -8.55 0.31 9.28
CA ASP A 14 -9.72 -0.43 8.77
C ASP A 14 -10.21 0.03 7.37
N ARG A 15 -9.56 0.99 6.72
CA ARG A 15 -10.02 1.56 5.44
C ARG A 15 -9.19 1.18 4.22
N THR A 16 -8.10 0.42 4.39
CA THR A 16 -7.38 -0.16 3.24
C THR A 16 -8.18 -1.33 2.68
N PRO A 17 -8.22 -1.52 1.36
CA PRO A 17 -8.79 -2.72 0.77
C PRO A 17 -8.26 -4.01 1.42
N SER A 18 -9.07 -5.06 1.44
CA SER A 18 -8.65 -6.34 2.00
C SER A 18 -7.44 -6.89 1.25
N GLY A 19 -6.48 -7.47 1.98
CA GLY A 19 -5.30 -8.09 1.39
C GLY A 19 -4.14 -7.13 1.07
N VAL A 20 -4.30 -5.81 1.25
CA VAL A 20 -3.24 -4.83 0.96
C VAL A 20 -2.04 -5.06 1.86
N ARG A 21 -2.26 -5.34 3.15
CA ARG A 21 -1.19 -5.61 4.12
C ARG A 21 -0.43 -6.89 3.76
N GLU A 22 -1.15 -7.94 3.39
CA GLU A 22 -0.58 -9.22 3.00
C GLU A 22 0.21 -9.10 1.70
N ARG A 23 -0.33 -8.44 0.68
CA ARG A 23 0.40 -8.17 -0.58
C ARG A 23 1.64 -7.32 -0.32
N PHE A 24 1.52 -6.28 0.48
CA PHE A 24 2.64 -5.44 0.84
C PHE A 24 3.77 -6.24 1.53
N ALA A 25 3.41 -7.12 2.48
CA ALA A 25 4.36 -8.02 3.12
C ALA A 25 5.00 -9.02 2.14
N LEU A 26 4.21 -9.61 1.24
CA LEU A 26 4.69 -10.54 0.20
C LEU A 26 5.68 -9.87 -0.75
N PHE A 27 5.47 -8.60 -1.10
CA PHE A 27 6.42 -7.86 -1.92
C PHE A 27 7.79 -7.77 -1.23
N ALA A 28 7.83 -7.36 0.04
CA ALA A 28 9.07 -7.26 0.80
C ALA A 28 9.75 -8.64 0.94
N GLU A 29 8.96 -9.69 1.21
CA GLU A 29 9.46 -11.07 1.30
C GLU A 29 10.09 -11.55 -0.01
N TRP A 30 9.42 -11.34 -1.15
CA TRP A 30 9.85 -11.89 -2.44
C TRP A 30 10.99 -11.11 -3.09
N THR A 31 11.08 -9.81 -2.83
CA THR A 31 12.08 -8.93 -3.46
C THR A 31 13.28 -8.64 -2.56
N GLY A 32 13.16 -8.86 -1.24
CA GLY A 32 14.14 -8.42 -0.26
C GLY A 32 14.15 -6.92 -0.02
N ALA A 33 13.16 -6.17 -0.53
CA ALA A 33 13.00 -4.76 -0.25
C ALA A 33 12.74 -4.51 1.24
N PRO A 34 13.22 -3.38 1.80
CA PRO A 34 13.01 -3.05 3.20
C PRO A 34 11.52 -2.82 3.49
N LEU A 35 11.05 -3.25 4.66
CA LEU A 35 9.65 -3.08 5.05
C LEU A 35 9.34 -1.58 5.28
N PHE A 36 8.39 -1.02 4.54
CA PHE A 36 7.87 0.33 4.78
C PHE A 36 6.80 0.30 5.89
N PRO A 37 6.74 1.28 6.81
CA PRO A 37 5.70 1.36 7.84
C PRO A 37 4.30 1.49 7.21
N PHE A 38 3.42 0.51 7.46
CA PHE A 38 2.12 0.44 6.77
C PHE A 38 1.21 1.63 7.11
N GLU A 39 1.31 2.13 8.33
CA GLU A 39 0.62 3.33 8.83
C GLU A 39 0.97 4.59 8.05
N ASP A 40 2.16 4.65 7.47
CA ASP A 40 2.67 5.80 6.71
C ASP A 40 2.34 5.69 5.22
N MET A 41 1.63 4.64 4.78
CA MET A 41 1.31 4.40 3.36
C MET A 41 0.43 5.50 2.77
N THR A 42 -0.43 6.09 3.60
CA THR A 42 -1.40 7.10 3.18
C THR A 42 -1.33 8.33 4.07
N GLU A 43 -1.57 9.51 3.49
CA GLU A 43 -1.62 10.78 4.21
C GLU A 43 -2.91 11.55 3.92
N GLY A 44 -3.21 12.53 4.78
CA GLY A 44 -4.39 13.38 4.68
C GLY A 44 -5.60 12.89 5.49
N PRO A 45 -6.65 13.71 5.56
CA PRO A 45 -7.89 13.39 6.28
C PRO A 45 -8.67 12.29 5.55
N ASP A 46 -9.55 11.59 6.26
CA ASP A 46 -10.28 10.43 5.72
C ASP A 46 -11.10 10.69 4.43
N SER A 47 -11.53 11.93 4.18
CA SER A 47 -12.27 12.31 2.95
C SER A 47 -11.38 12.46 1.72
N ASP A 48 -10.09 12.78 1.93
CA ASP A 48 -9.14 13.14 0.89
C ASP A 48 -7.83 12.36 1.08
N ARG A 49 -7.94 11.15 1.60
CA ARG A 49 -6.78 10.30 1.90
C ARG A 49 -6.13 9.88 0.58
N THR A 50 -4.84 10.17 0.46
CA THR A 50 -4.02 9.85 -0.71
C THR A 50 -2.81 9.03 -0.30
N PHE A 51 -2.07 8.49 -1.27
CA PHE A 51 -0.77 7.85 -0.99
C PHE A 51 0.22 8.90 -0.51
N SER A 52 0.97 8.57 0.54
CA SER A 52 1.99 9.49 1.05
C SER A 52 3.13 9.64 0.06
N THR A 53 3.77 10.81 0.07
CA THR A 53 4.92 11.07 -0.82
C THR A 53 6.07 10.08 -0.54
N SER A 54 6.29 9.70 0.72
CA SER A 54 7.30 8.73 1.12
C SER A 54 6.98 7.33 0.59
N PHE A 55 5.71 6.93 0.61
CA PHE A 55 5.27 5.66 0.02
C PHE A 55 5.43 5.65 -1.50
N LEU A 56 5.02 6.72 -2.19
CA LEU A 56 5.22 6.83 -3.64
C LEU A 56 6.70 6.73 -4.03
N ARG A 57 7.58 7.36 -3.25
CA ARG A 57 9.02 7.24 -3.43
C ARG A 57 9.53 5.83 -3.19
N TYR A 58 9.08 5.17 -2.12
CA TYR A 58 9.40 3.76 -1.87
C TYR A 58 8.98 2.88 -3.06
N CYS A 59 7.78 3.08 -3.60
CA CYS A 59 7.32 2.35 -4.79
C CYS A 59 8.24 2.55 -5.99
N ALA A 60 8.69 3.79 -6.23
CA ALA A 60 9.61 4.10 -7.32
C ALA A 60 11.00 3.48 -7.10
N ASP A 61 11.55 3.61 -5.88
CA ASP A 61 12.91 3.16 -5.55
C ASP A 61 13.05 1.63 -5.63
N TYR A 62 11.98 0.88 -5.32
CA TYR A 62 12.00 -0.59 -5.27
C TYR A 62 11.18 -1.25 -6.40
N GLY A 63 10.57 -0.47 -7.30
CA GLY A 63 9.76 -0.99 -8.40
C GLY A 63 8.46 -1.67 -7.96
N MET A 64 7.83 -1.19 -6.88
CA MET A 64 6.55 -1.71 -6.41
C MET A 64 5.38 -1.09 -7.17
N SER A 65 4.52 -1.93 -7.75
CA SER A 65 3.27 -1.49 -8.36
C SER A 65 2.23 -1.13 -7.30
N ILE A 66 1.76 0.12 -7.33
CA ILE A 66 0.71 0.64 -6.44
C ILE A 66 -0.63 -0.06 -6.76
N ASP A 67 -0.95 -0.24 -8.04
CA ASP A 67 -2.19 -0.88 -8.46
C ASP A 67 -2.26 -2.32 -7.98
N TRP A 68 -1.13 -3.04 -8.02
CA TRP A 68 -1.10 -4.39 -7.48
C TRP A 68 -1.35 -4.43 -5.98
N VAL A 69 -0.61 -3.64 -5.21
CA VAL A 69 -0.72 -3.71 -3.75
C VAL A 69 -2.12 -3.27 -3.32
N TRP A 70 -2.65 -2.23 -3.96
CA TRP A 70 -3.92 -1.58 -3.59
C TRP A 70 -5.15 -2.30 -4.15
N LEU A 71 -5.15 -2.68 -5.42
CA LEU A 71 -6.29 -3.29 -6.11
C LEU A 71 -6.22 -4.82 -6.14
N GLY A 72 -5.06 -5.41 -5.86
CA GLY A 72 -4.88 -6.85 -5.83
C GLY A 72 -4.87 -7.50 -7.21
N ASP A 73 -4.51 -6.75 -8.25
CA ASP A 73 -4.38 -7.27 -9.61
C ASP A 73 -3.34 -8.41 -9.66
N GLU A 74 -3.43 -9.35 -10.59
CA GLU A 74 -2.74 -10.63 -10.44
C GLU A 74 -1.20 -10.50 -10.43
N ARG A 75 -0.53 -11.33 -9.60
CA ARG A 75 0.94 -11.45 -9.41
C ARG A 75 1.80 -11.22 -10.65
N SER A 76 1.33 -11.66 -11.82
CA SER A 76 2.02 -11.53 -13.10
C SER A 76 2.32 -10.06 -13.47
N LEU A 77 1.41 -9.13 -13.19
CA LEU A 77 1.54 -7.72 -13.56
C LEU A 77 2.57 -6.96 -12.72
N VAL A 78 2.82 -7.39 -11.47
CA VAL A 78 3.91 -6.84 -10.65
C VAL A 78 5.25 -7.25 -11.18
N LEU A 79 5.39 -8.53 -11.51
CA LEU A 79 6.66 -9.05 -11.97
C LEU A 79 7.04 -8.37 -13.28
N GLU A 80 6.07 -8.16 -14.17
CA GLU A 80 6.27 -7.36 -15.38
C GLU A 80 6.71 -5.92 -15.08
N ALA A 81 6.02 -5.21 -14.18
CA ALA A 81 6.38 -3.84 -13.80
C ALA A 81 7.77 -3.76 -13.14
N PHE A 82 8.10 -4.70 -12.26
CA PHE A 82 9.39 -4.80 -11.58
C PHE A 82 10.53 -5.02 -12.59
N TYR A 83 10.40 -6.00 -13.48
CA TYR A 83 11.44 -6.27 -14.48
C TYR A 83 11.60 -5.11 -15.46
N LYS A 84 10.51 -4.49 -15.88
CA LYS A 84 10.56 -3.30 -16.74
C LYS A 84 11.27 -2.12 -16.07
N ALA A 85 11.02 -1.87 -14.78
CA ALA A 85 11.72 -0.82 -14.04
C ALA A 85 13.23 -1.11 -13.90
N GLN A 86 13.62 -2.38 -13.76
CA GLN A 86 15.04 -2.78 -13.75
C GLN A 86 15.72 -2.59 -15.11
N GLU A 87 15.01 -2.79 -16.20
CA GLU A 87 15.51 -2.57 -17.56
C GLU A 87 15.68 -1.07 -17.89
N GLU A 88 14.77 -0.21 -17.44
CA GLU A 88 14.82 1.24 -17.68
C GLU A 88 15.86 1.97 -16.80
N ALA A 89 16.34 1.33 -15.75
CA ALA A 89 17.36 1.86 -14.83
C ALA A 89 18.81 1.58 -15.28
N GLN A 90 19.03 0.90 -16.41
CA GLN A 90 20.33 0.61 -17.04
C GLN A 90 20.64 1.55 -18.21
#